data_AF-A0A512DIQ3-F1
#
_entry.id   AF-A0A512DIQ3-F1
#
_cell.length_a   1.000
_cell.length_b   1.000
_cell.length_c   1.000
_cell.angle_alpha   90.00
_cell.angle_beta   90.00
_cell.angle_gamma   90.00
#
_symmetry.space_group_name_H-M   'P 1'
#
loop_
_entity.id
_entity.type
_entity.pdbx_description
1 polymer ?
#
loop_
_entity_poly.entity_id
_entity_poly.type
_entity_poly.pdbx_seq_one_letter_code
_entity_poly.pdbx_strand_id
1 'polypeptide(L)'
;MFDSDANRGRDPEPADPNLRSMTRVALLGGFSVLLALLWPRELFPVMLAGFLFINALMSAFAAAVKRQPVWGATFTRWDEAAAFYVFGFLAALFIDPAVMEEALSASGIQG
;
A
#
# COMPACT_ATOMS: atom_id res chain seq x y z
N MET A 1 -18.24 -6.74 54.18
CA MET A 1 -17.32 -7.22 53.13
C MET A 1 -18.01 -6.93 51.81
N PHE A 2 -17.75 -5.75 51.24
CA PHE A 2 -18.31 -5.35 49.95
C PHE A 2 -17.27 -5.72 48.90
N ASP A 3 -17.45 -6.87 48.26
CA ASP A 3 -16.60 -7.26 47.15
C ASP A 3 -16.86 -6.33 45.97
N SER A 4 -15.77 -5.72 45.54
CA SER A 4 -15.67 -4.81 44.41
C SER A 4 -15.85 -5.58 43.10
N ASP A 5 -17.10 -5.93 42.79
CA ASP A 5 -17.52 -6.47 41.48
C ASP A 5 -17.53 -5.42 40.35
N ALA A 6 -16.99 -4.23 40.59
CA ALA A 6 -16.93 -3.12 39.63
C ALA A 6 -15.91 -3.31 38.49
N ASN A 7 -15.19 -4.45 38.45
CA ASN A 7 -14.16 -4.74 37.45
C ASN A 7 -14.50 -5.95 36.56
N ARG A 8 -15.78 -6.33 36.47
CA ARG A 8 -16.24 -7.31 35.47
C ARG A 8 -16.22 -6.66 34.08
N GLY A 9 -15.18 -7.01 33.32
CA GLY A 9 -15.26 -7.14 31.87
C GLY A 9 -15.68 -5.87 31.15
N ARG A 10 -14.77 -4.90 31.06
CA ARG A 10 -14.76 -4.04 29.88
C ARG A 10 -14.34 -4.95 28.72
N ASP A 11 -15.29 -5.67 28.14
CA ASP A 11 -15.05 -6.42 26.92
C ASP A 11 -14.37 -5.44 25.96
N PRO A 12 -13.18 -5.77 25.41
CA PRO A 12 -12.52 -4.88 24.48
C PRO A 12 -13.52 -4.62 23.35
N GLU A 13 -13.84 -3.35 23.12
CA GLU A 13 -14.72 -2.90 22.06
C GLU A 13 -14.28 -3.62 20.77
N PRO A 14 -15.19 -4.30 20.04
CA PRO A 14 -14.81 -5.09 18.88
C PRO A 14 -14.11 -4.18 17.88
N ALA A 15 -12.78 -4.29 17.81
CA ALA A 15 -11.96 -3.48 16.94
C ALA A 15 -12.38 -3.74 15.50
N ASP A 16 -12.78 -2.68 14.78
CA ASP A 16 -13.22 -2.79 13.39
C ASP A 16 -12.15 -3.53 12.57
N PRO A 17 -12.46 -4.70 11.98
CA PRO A 17 -11.50 -5.49 11.21
C PRO A 17 -10.92 -4.71 10.02
N ASN A 18 -11.67 -3.73 9.48
CA ASN A 18 -11.22 -2.91 8.36
C ASN A 18 -10.16 -1.89 8.77
N LEU A 19 -10.20 -1.42 10.01
CA LEU A 19 -9.29 -0.38 10.51
C LEU A 19 -7.84 -0.81 10.38
N ARG A 20 -7.53 -2.07 10.67
CA ARG A 20 -6.17 -2.63 10.52
C ARG A 20 -5.70 -2.62 9.06
N SER A 21 -6.59 -2.89 8.11
CA SER A 21 -6.27 -2.86 6.68
C SER A 21 -6.09 -1.43 6.18
N MET A 22 -6.97 -0.50 6.58
CA MET A 22 -6.84 0.91 6.25
C MET A 22 -5.55 1.51 6.80
N THR A 23 -5.18 1.21 8.05
CA THR A 23 -3.90 1.63 8.63
C THR A 23 -2.72 1.11 7.82
N ARG A 24 -2.77 -0.16 7.38
CA ARG A 24 -1.70 -0.73 6.55
C ARG A 24 -1.59 -0.03 5.21
N VAL A 25 -2.73 0.23 4.54
CA VAL A 25 -2.76 0.95 3.27
C VAL A 25 -2.17 2.35 3.43
N ALA A 26 -2.58 3.07 4.47
CA ALA A 26 -2.07 4.41 4.76
C ALA A 26 -0.56 4.41 5.04
N LEU A 27 -0.06 3.45 5.84
CA LEU A 27 1.36 3.35 6.15
C LEU A 27 2.20 2.99 4.92
N LEU A 28 1.80 1.96 4.18
CA LEU A 28 2.54 1.50 3.00
C LEU A 28 2.47 2.53 1.87
N GLY A 29 1.30 3.10 1.61
CA GLY A 29 1.12 4.16 0.61
C GLY A 29 1.89 5.42 0.98
N GLY A 30 1.80 5.87 2.24
CA GLY A 30 2.57 7.01 2.75
C GLY A 30 4.07 6.77 2.65
N PHE A 31 4.54 5.58 2.98
CA PHE A 31 5.94 5.21 2.84
C PHE A 31 6.40 5.21 1.37
N SER A 32 5.58 4.72 0.43
CA SER A 32 5.87 4.83 -1.00
C SER A 32 6.01 6.27 -1.48
N VAL A 33 5.14 7.17 -1.00
CA VAL A 33 5.25 8.61 -1.33
C VAL A 33 6.55 9.19 -0.77
N LEU A 34 6.88 8.90 0.50
CA LEU A 34 8.13 9.36 1.10
C LEU A 34 9.35 8.87 0.32
N LEU A 35 9.39 7.60 -0.08
CA LEU A 35 10.46 7.05 -0.90
C LEU A 35 10.54 7.69 -2.28
N ALA A 36 9.40 7.95 -2.93
CA ALA A 36 9.36 8.61 -4.22
C ALA A 36 9.86 10.06 -4.14
N LEU A 37 9.63 10.76 -3.02
CA LEU A 37 10.11 12.13 -2.79
C LEU A 37 11.64 12.25 -2.69
N LEU A 38 12.37 11.15 -2.49
CA LEU A 38 13.84 11.17 -2.52
C LEU A 38 14.41 11.35 -3.94
N TRP A 39 13.57 11.22 -4.97
CA TRP A 39 13.97 11.30 -6.36
C TRP A 39 13.67 12.67 -6.97
N PRO A 40 14.34 13.04 -8.08
CA PRO A 40 14.02 14.23 -8.86
C PRO A 40 12.52 14.30 -9.18
N ARG A 41 11.97 15.52 -9.27
CA ARG A 41 10.53 15.75 -9.44
C ARG A 41 9.98 15.11 -10.71
N GLU A 42 10.83 15.00 -11.72
CA GLU A 42 10.53 14.44 -13.02
C GLU A 42 10.41 12.91 -12.95
N LEU A 43 11.15 12.26 -12.04
CA LEU A 43 11.10 10.81 -11.81
C LEU A 43 10.10 10.40 -10.71
N PHE A 44 9.57 11.36 -9.96
CA PHE A 44 8.64 11.10 -8.86
C PHE A 44 7.45 10.20 -9.27
N PRO A 45 6.72 10.46 -10.38
CA PRO A 45 5.55 9.64 -10.75
C PRO A 45 5.93 8.19 -11.05
N VAL A 46 7.10 7.99 -11.67
CA VAL A 46 7.65 6.68 -12.02
C VAL A 46 7.97 5.90 -10.74
N MET A 47 8.74 6.52 -9.84
CA MET A 47 9.16 5.87 -8.60
C MET A 47 7.96 5.57 -7.72
N LEU A 48 7.01 6.50 -7.63
CA LEU A 48 5.75 6.28 -6.92
C LEU A 48 4.96 5.10 -7.51
N ALA A 49 4.77 5.06 -8.84
CA ALA A 49 4.10 3.96 -9.52
C ALA A 49 4.80 2.62 -9.25
N GLY A 50 6.14 2.59 -9.31
CA GLY A 50 6.94 1.40 -9.02
C GLY A 50 6.79 0.92 -7.57
N PHE A 51 6.90 1.81 -6.59
CA PHE A 51 6.74 1.45 -5.17
C PHE A 51 5.31 0.98 -4.86
N LEU A 52 4.29 1.64 -5.43
CA LEU A 52 2.90 1.20 -5.28
C LEU A 52 2.67 -0.17 -5.94
N PHE A 53 3.29 -0.42 -7.10
CA PHE A 53 3.23 -1.73 -7.75
C PHE A 53 3.86 -2.84 -6.89
N ILE A 54 5.01 -2.58 -6.25
CA ILE A 54 5.63 -3.51 -5.29
C ILE A 54 4.68 -3.78 -4.11
N ASN A 55 4.03 -2.75 -3.55
CA ASN A 55 3.05 -2.92 -2.48
C ASN A 55 1.84 -3.75 -2.94
N ALA A 56 1.36 -3.56 -4.17
CA ALA A 56 0.28 -4.33 -4.76
C ALA A 56 0.66 -5.82 -4.85
N LEU A 57 1.84 -6.12 -5.40
CA LEU A 57 2.37 -7.48 -5.49
C LEU A 57 2.51 -8.14 -4.13
N MET A 58 3.10 -7.44 -3.15
CA MET A 58 3.29 -7.96 -1.79
C MET A 58 1.96 -8.22 -1.10
N SER A 59 0.97 -7.35 -1.30
CA SER A 59 -0.38 -7.52 -0.73
C SER A 59 -1.10 -8.72 -1.33
N ALA A 60 -1.06 -8.86 -2.67
CA ALA A 60 -1.64 -10.01 -3.38
C ALA A 60 -0.95 -11.33 -2.99
N PHE A 61 0.39 -11.34 -2.96
CA PHE A 61 1.16 -12.51 -2.52
C PHE A 61 0.80 -12.91 -1.10
N ALA A 62 0.73 -11.94 -0.19
CA ALA A 62 0.39 -12.22 1.19
C ALA A 62 -1.10 -12.59 1.39
N ALA A 63 -1.99 -12.21 0.47
CA ALA A 63 -3.36 -12.69 0.41
C ALA A 63 -3.41 -14.17 -0.03
N ALA A 64 -2.66 -14.51 -1.08
CA ALA A 64 -2.55 -15.86 -1.62
C ALA A 64 -1.94 -16.85 -0.61
N VAL A 65 -0.82 -16.49 0.04
CA VAL A 65 -0.17 -17.32 1.08
C VAL A 65 -1.10 -17.56 2.26
N LYS A 66 -1.87 -16.54 2.67
CA LYS A 66 -2.85 -16.68 3.75
C LYS A 66 -4.19 -17.26 3.30
N ARG A 67 -4.32 -17.62 2.02
CA ARG A 67 -5.55 -18.14 1.40
C ARG A 67 -6.76 -17.28 1.74
N GLN A 68 -6.59 -15.95 1.71
CA GLN A 68 -7.70 -15.04 1.96
C GLN A 68 -8.74 -15.17 0.83
N PRO A 69 -10.04 -15.16 1.16
CA PRO A 69 -11.08 -15.18 0.15
C PRO A 69 -10.98 -13.91 -0.70
N VAL A 70 -11.17 -14.06 -2.01
CA VAL A 70 -11.16 -12.92 -2.96
C VAL A 70 -12.34 -12.00 -2.68
N TRP A 71 -13.47 -12.57 -2.26
CA TRP A 71 -14.68 -11.84 -1.89
C TRP A 71 -14.94 -12.03 -0.41
N GLY A 72 -14.96 -10.93 0.34
CA GLY A 72 -15.23 -10.92 1.78
C GLY A 72 -16.20 -9.80 2.14
N ALA A 73 -16.85 -9.94 3.30
CA ALA A 73 -17.66 -8.87 3.88
C ALA A 73 -16.82 -7.72 4.46
N THR A 74 -15.51 -7.93 4.61
CA THR A 74 -14.54 -6.99 5.17
C THR A 74 -13.40 -6.74 4.18
N PHE A 75 -12.73 -5.60 4.30
CA PHE A 75 -11.62 -5.19 3.44
C PHE A 75 -10.48 -6.21 3.50
N THR A 76 -10.26 -6.91 2.39
CA THR A 76 -9.27 -7.98 2.28
C THR A 76 -7.94 -7.45 1.77
N ARG A 77 -6.89 -8.28 1.82
CA ARG A 77 -5.61 -7.93 1.19
C ARG A 77 -5.65 -7.92 -0.33
N TRP A 78 -6.66 -8.55 -0.94
CA TRP A 78 -6.93 -8.40 -2.37
C TRP A 78 -7.38 -6.98 -2.70
N ASP A 79 -8.22 -6.39 -1.84
CA ASP A 79 -8.65 -4.99 -1.97
C ASP A 79 -7.48 -4.02 -1.75
N GLU A 80 -6.60 -4.28 -0.76
CA GLU A 80 -5.35 -3.54 -0.57
C GLU A 80 -4.48 -3.58 -1.85
N ALA A 81 -4.30 -4.76 -2.44
CA ALA A 81 -3.52 -4.94 -3.66
C ALA A 81 -4.12 -4.19 -4.86
N ALA A 82 -5.45 -4.29 -5.04
CA ALA A 82 -6.17 -3.59 -6.09
C ALA A 82 -6.05 -2.07 -5.94
N ALA A 83 -6.19 -1.55 -4.71
CA ALA A 83 -6.04 -0.13 -4.43
C ALA A 83 -4.64 0.38 -4.82
N PHE A 84 -3.58 -0.30 -4.36
CA PHE A 84 -2.22 0.09 -4.73
C PHE A 84 -1.96 0.00 -6.24
N TYR A 85 -2.49 -1.02 -6.90
CA TYR A 85 -2.35 -1.16 -8.35
C TYR A 85 -3.02 0.00 -9.09
N VAL A 86 -4.27 0.34 -8.72
CA VAL A 86 -5.01 1.46 -9.33
C VAL A 86 -4.29 2.79 -9.07
N PHE A 87 -3.85 3.06 -7.84
CA PHE A 87 -3.11 4.29 -7.55
C PHE A 87 -1.76 4.35 -8.28
N GLY A 88 -1.06 3.22 -8.39
CA GLY A 88 0.17 3.13 -9.17
C GLY A 88 -0.07 3.38 -10.65
N PHE A 89 -1.15 2.82 -11.21
CA PHE A 89 -1.57 3.09 -12.58
C PHE A 89 -1.91 4.56 -12.81
N LEU A 90 -2.66 5.19 -11.89
CA LEU A 90 -2.95 6.62 -11.96
C LEU A 90 -1.68 7.48 -11.90
N ALA A 91 -0.71 7.13 -11.05
CA ALA A 91 0.59 7.80 -11.02
C ALA A 91 1.36 7.62 -12.35
N ALA A 92 1.25 6.44 -12.97
CA ALA A 92 1.90 6.15 -14.24
C ALA A 92 1.36 6.99 -15.41
N LEU A 93 0.12 7.50 -15.33
CA LEU A 93 -0.44 8.41 -16.35
C LEU A 93 0.31 9.75 -16.44
N PHE A 94 1.09 10.11 -15.43
CA PHE A 94 1.86 11.35 -15.38
C PHE A 94 3.35 11.14 -15.72
N ILE A 95 3.72 9.96 -16.20
CA ILE A 95 5.10 9.68 -16.62
C ILE A 95 5.34 10.34 -17.97
N ASP A 96 6.35 11.22 -18.04
CA ASP A 96 6.86 11.74 -19.30
C ASP A 96 7.87 10.75 -19.90
N PRO A 97 7.60 10.17 -21.09
CA PRO A 97 8.50 9.23 -21.73
C PRO A 97 9.86 9.83 -22.07
N ALA A 98 9.93 11.12 -22.41
CA ALA A 98 11.18 11.77 -22.82
C ALA A 98 12.16 11.89 -21.63
N VAL A 99 11.63 12.23 -20.46
CA VAL A 99 12.40 12.26 -19.20
C VAL A 99 12.92 10.86 -18.84
N MET A 100 12.10 9.83 -19.06
CA MET A 100 12.49 8.44 -18.79
C MET A 100 13.65 8.00 -19.67
N GLU A 101 13.58 8.27 -20.97
CA GLU A 101 14.66 7.94 -21.92
C GLU A 101 15.95 8.69 -21.58
N GLU A 102 15.85 9.97 -21.22
CA GLU A 102 17.00 10.76 -20.78
C GLU A 102 17.62 10.17 -19.49
N ALA A 103 16.81 9.86 -18.49
CA ALA A 103 17.29 9.25 -17.24
C ALA A 103 17.93 7.87 -17.45
N LEU A 104 17.34 7.04 -18.32
CA LEU A 104 17.91 5.74 -18.70
C LEU A 104 19.26 5.92 -19.41
N SER A 105 19.35 6.86 -20.35
CA SER A 105 20.58 7.17 -21.07
C SER A 105 21.69 7.69 -20.15
N ALA A 106 21.34 8.55 -19.18
CA ALA A 106 22.26 9.10 -18.19
C ALA A 106 22.72 8.05 -17.16
N SER A 107 21.90 7.03 -16.89
CA SER A 107 22.23 5.92 -15.98
C SER A 107 23.15 4.86 -16.60
N GLY A 108 23.42 4.93 -17.90
CA GLY A 108 24.38 4.04 -18.59
C GLY A 108 23.93 2.58 -18.73
N ILE A 109 22.66 2.25 -18.47
CA ILE A 109 22.10 0.92 -18.71
C ILE A 109 21.75 0.81 -20.20
N GLN A 110 22.77 0.60 -21.02
CA GLN A 110 22.58 0.15 -22.39
C GLN A 110 22.19 -1.34 -22.34
N GLY A 111 20.95 -1.63 -22.71
CA GLY A 111 20.54 -2.98 -23.10
C GLY A 111 21.18 -3.37 -24.44
#